data_AF-A0A1G8DLQ5-F1
#
_entry.id   AF-A0A1G8DLQ5-F1
#
_cell.length_a   1.000
_cell.length_b   1.000
_cell.length_c   1.000
_cell.angle_alpha   90.00
_cell.angle_beta   90.00
_cell.angle_gamma   90.00
#
_symmetry.space_group_name_H-M   'P 1'
#
loop_
_entity.id
_entity.type
_entity.pdbx_description
1 polymer ?
#
loop_
_entity_poly.entity_id
_entity_poly.type
_entity_poly.pdbx_seq_one_letter_code
_entity_poly.pdbx_strand_id
1 'polypeptide(L)'
;MKNIFLSLIVFVVMSLLHAQLTDFIVKYLHLPGGSYGMYSMFILVFCSVITAIGLVTVIIFRNHYYSILRIAILFEIIYLLFLVISGNNPFIYFSESNNENLLKIFMYVISFVILFMMYLIHLLYTKTIDKNSKS
;
A
#
# COMPACT_ATOMS: atom_id res chain seq x y z
N MET A 1 -3.11 22.33 6.84
CA MET A 1 -4.14 21.66 6.01
C MET A 1 -3.55 21.01 4.76
N LYS A 2 -2.65 21.67 4.01
CA LYS A 2 -2.00 21.10 2.81
C LYS A 2 -1.42 19.68 3.03
N ASN A 3 -0.71 19.44 4.13
CA ASN A 3 -0.10 18.14 4.43
C ASN A 3 -1.13 17.04 4.71
N ILE A 4 -2.25 17.39 5.38
CA ILE A 4 -3.33 16.45 5.71
C ILE A 4 -4.09 16.05 4.44
N PHE A 5 -4.37 17.02 3.57
CA PHE A 5 -5.02 16.75 2.29
C PHE A 5 -4.12 15.93 1.37
N LEU A 6 -2.84 16.26 1.30
CA LEU A 6 -1.85 15.46 0.57
C LEU A 6 -1.79 14.03 1.11
N SER A 7 -1.80 13.85 2.43
CA SER A 7 -1.77 12.51 3.01
C SER A 7 -3.03 11.71 2.69
N LEU A 8 -4.20 12.34 2.70
CA LEU A 8 -5.45 11.69 2.34
C LEU A 8 -5.39 11.19 0.89
N ILE A 9 -4.92 12.02 -0.05
CA ILE A 9 -4.75 11.63 -1.45
C ILE A 9 -3.79 10.44 -1.56
N VAL A 10 -2.64 10.51 -0.91
CA VAL A 10 -1.64 9.41 -0.93
C VAL A 10 -2.25 8.12 -0.40
N PHE A 11 -2.97 8.17 0.72
CA PHE A 11 -3.61 6.98 1.29
C PHE A 11 -4.68 6.39 0.37
N VAL A 12 -5.51 7.22 -0.26
CA VAL A 12 -6.52 6.76 -1.23
C VAL A 12 -5.84 6.09 -2.43
N VAL A 13 -4.83 6.74 -3.02
CA VAL A 13 -4.09 6.18 -4.16
C VAL A 13 -3.45 4.84 -3.79
N MET A 14 -2.78 4.76 -2.64
CA MET A 14 -2.16 3.52 -2.18
C MET A 14 -3.19 2.42 -1.90
N SER A 15 -4.33 2.75 -1.31
CA SER A 15 -5.41 1.79 -1.06
C SER A 15 -5.95 1.19 -2.37
N LEU A 16 -6.14 2.03 -3.39
CA LEU A 16 -6.61 1.58 -4.70
C LEU A 16 -5.57 0.72 -5.41
N LEU A 17 -4.29 1.10 -5.37
CA LEU A 17 -3.21 0.31 -5.97
C LEU A 17 -3.09 -1.07 -5.31
N HIS A 18 -3.18 -1.14 -3.97
CA HIS A 18 -3.19 -2.40 -3.23
C HIS A 18 -4.36 -3.27 -3.65
N ALA A 19 -5.56 -2.73 -3.72
CA ALA A 19 -6.75 -3.48 -4.12
C ALA A 19 -6.69 -3.98 -5.57
N GLN A 20 -6.25 -3.13 -6.51
CA GLN A 20 -6.17 -3.47 -7.93
C GLN A 20 -5.09 -4.53 -8.22
N LEU A 21 -3.91 -4.38 -7.63
CA LEU A 21 -2.84 -5.37 -7.78
C LEU A 21 -3.20 -6.69 -7.10
N THR A 22 -3.90 -6.64 -5.95
CA THR A 22 -4.42 -7.83 -5.31
C THR A 22 -5.42 -8.56 -6.20
N ASP A 23 -6.40 -7.85 -6.77
CA ASP A 23 -7.38 -8.43 -7.70
C ASP A 23 -6.69 -9.05 -8.93
N PHE A 24 -5.69 -8.36 -9.47
CA PHE A 24 -4.87 -8.87 -10.57
C PHE A 24 -4.14 -10.17 -10.20
N ILE A 25 -3.49 -10.24 -9.04
CA ILE A 25 -2.78 -11.43 -8.60
C ILE A 25 -3.72 -12.60 -8.32
N VAL A 26 -4.88 -12.35 -7.69
CA VAL A 26 -5.90 -13.38 -7.44
C VAL A 26 -6.35 -14.03 -8.76
N LYS A 27 -6.59 -13.21 -9.79
CA LYS A 27 -6.92 -13.69 -11.14
C LYS A 27 -5.76 -14.43 -11.79
N TYR A 28 -4.55 -13.89 -11.69
CA TYR A 28 -3.33 -14.50 -12.23
C TYR A 28 -3.06 -15.90 -11.64
N LEU A 29 -3.31 -16.06 -10.34
CA LEU A 29 -3.15 -17.33 -9.62
C LEU A 29 -4.32 -18.31 -9.79
N HIS A 30 -5.35 -17.92 -10.56
CA HIS A 30 -6.56 -18.72 -10.79
C HIS A 30 -7.20 -19.22 -9.49
N LEU A 31 -7.17 -18.39 -8.44
CA LEU A 31 -7.73 -18.76 -7.15
C LEU A 31 -9.26 -18.84 -7.24
N PRO A 32 -9.88 -19.77 -6.49
CA PRO A 32 -11.31 -19.97 -6.54
C PRO A 32 -12.06 -18.72 -6.07
N GLY A 33 -13.09 -18.33 -6.83
CA GLY A 33 -13.89 -17.13 -6.56
C GLY A 33 -14.66 -17.16 -5.23
N GLY A 34 -14.66 -18.28 -4.49
CA GLY A 34 -15.25 -18.38 -3.15
C GLY A 34 -14.49 -17.52 -2.14
N SER A 35 -13.53 -18.10 -1.42
CA SER A 35 -12.76 -17.39 -0.39
C SER A 35 -11.95 -16.20 -0.93
N TYR A 36 -11.58 -16.21 -2.22
CA TYR A 36 -10.67 -15.21 -2.80
C TYR A 36 -11.36 -14.20 -3.74
N GLY A 37 -12.61 -14.43 -4.15
CA GLY A 37 -13.31 -13.52 -5.06
C GLY A 37 -13.61 -12.14 -4.48
N MET A 38 -13.63 -12.02 -3.14
CA MET A 38 -13.80 -10.75 -2.41
C MET A 38 -12.51 -10.26 -1.73
N TYR A 39 -11.37 -10.87 -2.04
CA TYR A 39 -10.12 -10.59 -1.34
C TYR A 39 -9.65 -9.14 -1.56
N SER A 40 -9.87 -8.57 -2.74
CA SER A 40 -9.60 -7.15 -3.04
C SER A 40 -10.46 -6.20 -2.19
N MET A 41 -11.73 -6.54 -1.94
CA MET A 41 -12.61 -5.77 -1.06
C MET A 41 -12.17 -5.85 0.39
N PHE A 42 -11.73 -7.03 0.83
CA PHE A 42 -11.12 -7.19 2.16
C PHE A 42 -9.91 -6.28 2.31
N ILE A 43 -9.00 -6.26 1.32
CA ILE A 43 -7.85 -5.35 1.32
C ILE A 43 -8.27 -3.87 1.37
N LEU A 44 -9.32 -3.46 0.65
CA LEU A 44 -9.85 -2.08 0.76
C LEU A 44 -10.32 -1.75 2.19
N VAL A 45 -11.01 -2.69 2.85
CA VAL A 45 -11.43 -2.52 4.25
C VAL A 45 -10.20 -2.39 5.16
N PHE A 46 -9.16 -3.23 4.99
CA PHE A 46 -7.89 -3.07 5.72
C PHE A 46 -7.27 -1.71 5.48
N CYS A 47 -7.17 -1.30 4.22
CA CYS A 47 -6.61 -0.01 3.84
C CYS A 47 -7.42 1.16 4.43
N SER A 48 -8.73 1.03 4.63
CA SER A 48 -9.54 2.05 5.30
C SER A 48 -9.16 2.24 6.77
N VAL A 49 -8.90 1.14 7.50
CA VAL A 49 -8.42 1.17 8.88
C VAL A 49 -7.01 1.75 8.95
N ILE A 50 -6.14 1.33 8.03
CA ILE A 50 -4.78 1.87 7.91
C ILE A 50 -4.80 3.37 7.60
N THR A 51 -5.71 3.82 6.74
CA THR A 51 -5.90 5.23 6.40
C THR A 51 -6.32 6.02 7.64
N ALA A 52 -7.23 5.51 8.46
CA ALA A 52 -7.63 6.18 9.70
C ALA A 52 -6.45 6.34 10.67
N ILE A 53 -5.71 5.25 10.93
CA ILE A 53 -4.53 5.26 11.80
C ILE A 53 -3.43 6.18 11.25
N GLY A 54 -3.18 6.10 9.95
CA GLY A 54 -2.21 6.93 9.24
C GLY A 54 -2.57 8.42 9.32
N LEU A 55 -3.85 8.78 9.14
CA LEU A 55 -4.31 10.17 9.24
C LEU A 55 -4.13 10.71 10.65
N VAL A 56 -4.51 9.95 11.68
CA VAL A 56 -4.29 10.34 13.09
C VAL A 56 -2.80 10.58 13.33
N THR A 57 -1.94 9.70 12.83
CA THR A 57 -0.48 9.83 12.96
C THR A 57 0.03 11.09 12.26
N VAL A 58 -0.44 11.39 11.03
CA VAL A 58 -0.06 12.60 10.29
C VAL A 58 -0.56 13.86 11.00
N ILE A 59 -1.75 13.84 11.62
CA ILE A 59 -2.29 14.97 12.35
C ILE A 59 -1.43 15.29 13.58
N ILE A 60 -1.04 14.27 14.35
CA ILE A 60 -0.18 14.43 15.54
C ILE A 60 1.22 14.93 15.14
N PHE A 61 1.82 14.32 14.12
CA PHE A 61 3.20 14.60 13.69
C PHE A 61 3.27 15.44 12.41
N ARG A 62 2.38 16.42 12.26
CA ARG A 62 2.17 17.20 11.02
C ARG A 62 3.44 17.80 10.39
N ASN A 63 4.43 18.12 11.22
CA ASN A 63 5.70 18.74 10.79
C ASN A 63 6.67 17.72 10.17
N HIS A 64 6.51 16.42 10.44
CA HIS A 64 7.40 15.37 9.92
C HIS A 64 6.93 14.84 8.56
N TYR A 65 5.63 14.92 8.26
CA TYR A 65 4.99 14.35 7.08
C TYR A 65 4.69 15.41 6.01
N TYR A 66 5.73 16.01 5.43
CA TYR A 66 5.61 17.03 4.39
C TYR A 66 5.85 16.51 2.96
N SER A 67 6.34 15.28 2.80
CA SER A 67 6.63 14.70 1.47
C SER A 67 5.81 13.45 1.19
N ILE A 68 5.49 13.25 -0.09
CA ILE A 68 4.76 12.08 -0.60
C ILE A 68 5.43 10.78 -0.13
N LEU A 69 6.76 10.70 -0.23
CA LEU A 69 7.52 9.51 0.14
C LEU A 69 7.39 9.17 1.63
N ARG A 70 7.46 10.17 2.53
CA ARG A 70 7.34 9.93 3.98
C ARG A 70 5.95 9.42 4.35
N ILE A 71 4.92 9.95 3.68
CA ILE A 71 3.53 9.50 3.89
C ILE A 71 3.32 8.09 3.34
N ALA A 72 3.87 7.78 2.15
CA ALA A 72 3.81 6.45 1.57
C ALA A 72 4.52 5.40 2.45
N ILE A 73 5.71 5.73 2.97
CA ILE A 73 6.44 4.87 3.92
C ILE A 73 5.62 4.61 5.18
N LEU A 74 4.94 5.63 5.73
CA LEU A 74 4.08 5.45 6.89
C LEU A 74 2.93 4.48 6.59
N PHE A 75 2.24 4.67 5.48
CA PHE A 75 1.16 3.77 5.06
C PHE A 75 1.67 2.33 4.92
N GLU A 76 2.82 2.15 4.27
CA GLU A 76 3.37 0.84 3.99
C GLU A 76 3.86 0.11 5.25
N ILE A 77 4.45 0.82 6.20
CA ILE A 77 4.83 0.26 7.51
C ILE A 77 3.58 -0.27 8.23
N ILE A 78 2.52 0.54 8.30
CA ILE A 78 1.28 0.12 8.96
C ILE A 78 0.67 -1.06 8.19
N TYR A 79 0.65 -1.02 6.85
CA TYR A 79 0.14 -2.10 6.02
C TYR A 79 0.88 -3.43 6.25
N LEU A 80 2.21 -3.41 6.24
CA LEU A 80 3.03 -4.59 6.50
C LEU A 80 2.81 -5.15 7.91
N LEU A 81 2.66 -4.29 8.92
CA LEU A 81 2.30 -4.73 10.28
C LEU A 81 0.94 -5.43 10.30
N PHE A 82 -0.05 -4.88 9.59
CA PHE A 82 -1.37 -5.50 9.47
C PHE A 82 -1.33 -6.86 8.76
N LEU A 83 -0.52 -7.01 7.70
CA LEU A 83 -0.33 -8.32 7.05
C LEU A 83 0.27 -9.36 8.01
N VAL A 84 1.27 -8.97 8.81
CA VAL A 84 1.87 -9.87 9.81
C VAL A 84 0.84 -10.25 10.88
N ILE A 85 0.09 -9.27 11.41
CA ILE A 85 -0.93 -9.50 12.44
C ILE A 85 -2.09 -10.35 11.91
N SER A 86 -2.47 -10.21 10.64
CA SER A 86 -3.53 -11.02 10.03
C SER A 86 -3.11 -12.47 9.78
N GLY A 87 -1.90 -12.88 10.18
CA GLY A 87 -1.38 -14.23 9.98
C GLY A 87 -0.93 -14.50 8.55
N ASN A 88 -0.71 -13.45 7.74
CA ASN A 88 -0.26 -13.59 6.37
C ASN A 88 1.25 -13.89 6.33
N ASN A 89 1.66 -15.10 6.67
CA ASN A 89 3.08 -15.46 6.72
C ASN A 89 3.60 -15.85 5.32
N PRO A 90 4.57 -15.10 4.74
CA PRO A 90 5.10 -15.38 3.41
C PRO A 90 5.99 -16.63 3.37
N PHE A 91 6.51 -17.08 4.50
CA PHE A 91 7.42 -18.23 4.54
C PHE A 91 6.70 -19.59 4.44
N ILE A 92 5.38 -19.62 4.66
CA ILE A 92 4.59 -20.86 4.60
C ILE A 92 4.67 -21.51 3.22
N TYR A 93 4.83 -20.72 2.15
CA TYR A 93 4.96 -21.25 0.80
C TYR A 93 6.19 -22.17 0.62
N PHE A 94 7.28 -21.91 1.34
CA PHE A 94 8.49 -22.74 1.25
C PHE A 94 8.33 -24.10 1.94
N SER A 95 7.38 -24.24 2.86
CA SER A 95 6.99 -25.54 3.43
C SER A 95 5.84 -26.20 2.66
N GLU A 96 4.87 -25.41 2.17
CA GLU A 96 3.68 -25.88 1.48
C GLU A 96 3.42 -25.05 0.22
N SER A 97 3.92 -25.55 -0.91
CA SER A 97 3.84 -24.86 -2.20
C SER A 97 2.47 -25.02 -2.85
N ASN A 98 1.58 -24.06 -2.64
CA ASN A 98 0.29 -23.96 -3.34
C ASN A 98 -0.01 -22.49 -3.71
N ASN A 99 -1.01 -22.26 -4.56
CA ASN A 99 -1.34 -20.92 -5.06
C ASN A 99 -1.83 -19.98 -3.94
N GLU A 100 -2.47 -20.52 -2.90
CA GLU A 100 -2.95 -19.73 -1.76
C GLU A 100 -1.78 -19.19 -0.92
N ASN A 101 -0.78 -20.03 -0.65
CA ASN A 101 0.45 -19.63 0.03
C ASN A 101 1.34 -18.76 -0.86
N LEU A 102 1.27 -18.93 -2.18
CA LEU A 102 1.95 -18.05 -3.12
C LEU A 102 1.34 -16.64 -3.13
N LEU A 103 0.00 -16.52 -3.00
CA LEU A 103 -0.67 -15.23 -2.81
C LEU A 103 -0.12 -14.50 -1.59
N LYS A 104 0.15 -15.20 -0.49
CA LYS A 104 0.74 -14.62 0.72
C LYS A 104 2.07 -13.91 0.42
N ILE A 105 2.96 -14.56 -0.33
CA ILE A 105 4.21 -13.92 -0.79
C ILE A 105 3.90 -12.69 -1.66
N PHE A 106 2.99 -12.84 -2.62
CA PHE A 106 2.66 -11.75 -3.53
C PHE A 106 2.11 -10.52 -2.80
N MET A 107 1.42 -10.65 -1.68
CA MET A 107 0.97 -9.50 -0.90
C MET A 107 2.15 -8.61 -0.43
N TYR A 108 3.27 -9.21 -0.04
CA TYR A 108 4.49 -8.49 0.30
C TYR A 108 5.20 -7.92 -0.93
N VAL A 109 5.18 -8.65 -2.05
CA VAL A 109 5.72 -8.15 -3.32
C VAL A 109 4.93 -6.95 -3.82
N ILE A 110 3.59 -6.99 -3.75
CA ILE A 110 2.70 -5.87 -4.10
C ILE A 110 3.04 -4.66 -3.24
N SER A 111 3.15 -4.84 -1.93
CA SER A 111 3.59 -3.80 -0.99
C SER A 111 4.89 -3.12 -1.44
N PHE A 112 5.91 -3.90 -1.78
CA PHE A 112 7.19 -3.37 -2.28
C PHE A 112 7.03 -2.63 -3.62
N VAL A 113 6.27 -3.20 -4.56
CA VAL A 113 6.02 -2.60 -5.87
C VAL A 113 5.31 -1.25 -5.74
N ILE A 114 4.30 -1.15 -4.86
CA ILE A 114 3.57 0.10 -4.67
C ILE A 114 4.46 1.15 -4.01
N LEU A 115 5.26 0.77 -3.00
CA LEU A 115 6.23 1.70 -2.42
C LEU A 115 7.22 2.23 -3.47
N PHE A 116 7.69 1.36 -4.37
CA PHE A 116 8.56 1.75 -5.48
C PHE A 116 7.84 2.69 -6.47
N MET A 117 6.58 2.44 -6.82
CA MET A 117 5.77 3.35 -7.63
C MET A 117 5.62 4.72 -6.96
N MET A 118 5.35 4.76 -5.66
CA MET A 118 5.23 6.01 -4.90
C MET A 118 6.56 6.77 -4.83
N TYR A 119 7.69 6.05 -4.75
CA TYR A 119 9.02 6.64 -4.86
C TYR A 119 9.25 7.30 -6.23
N LEU A 120 8.89 6.63 -7.33
CA LEU A 120 9.00 7.21 -8.66
C LEU A 120 8.12 8.45 -8.83
N ILE A 121 6.87 8.40 -8.34
CA ILE A 121 5.96 9.55 -8.34
C ILE A 121 6.57 10.72 -7.56
N HIS A 122 7.15 10.45 -6.39
CA HIS A 122 7.81 11.47 -5.60
C HIS A 122 9.00 12.09 -6.34
N LEU A 123 9.82 11.28 -7.02
CA LEU A 123 10.95 11.77 -7.82
C LEU A 123 10.50 12.66 -8.97
N LEU A 124 9.46 12.27 -9.70
CA LEU A 124 8.87 13.05 -10.79
C LEU A 124 8.28 14.37 -10.28
N TYR A 125 7.57 14.32 -9.15
CA TYR A 125 6.97 15.51 -8.53
C TYR A 125 8.04 16.54 -8.15
N THR A 126 9.09 16.11 -7.45
CA THR A 126 10.20 16.98 -7.04
C THR A 126 10.91 17.59 -8.25
N LYS A 127 11.21 16.77 -9.28
CA LYS A 127 11.88 17.24 -10.50
C LYS A 127 11.06 18.28 -11.28
N THR A 128 9.73 18.18 -11.25
CA THR A 128 8.84 19.12 -11.96
C THR A 128 8.76 20.47 -11.24
N ILE A 129 8.75 20.46 -9.91
CA ILE A 129 8.77 21.70 -9.11
C ILE A 129 10.09 22.46 -9.27
N ASP A 130 11.23 21.75 -9.23
CA ASP A 130 12.54 22.38 -9.41
C ASP A 130 12.70 23.03 -10.79
N LYS A 131 12.07 22.46 -11.82
CA LYS A 131 12.05 23.08 -13.16
C LYS A 131 11.23 24.36 -13.21
N ASN A 132 10.08 24.39 -12.54
CA ASN A 132 9.21 25.57 -12.51
C ASN A 132 9.76 26.69 -11.60
N SER A 133 10.63 26.38 -10.64
CA SER A 133 11.26 27.39 -9.77
C SER A 133 12.47 28.09 -10.42
N LYS A 134 12.99 27.57 -11.52
CA LYS A 134 14.16 28.11 -12.25
C LYS A 134 13.80 28.79 -13.57
N SER A 135 12.51 28.89 -13.90
CA SER A 135 11.98 29.63 -15.04
C SER A 135 11.33 30.92 -14.57
#